data_AF-A0A352TTI7-F1
#
_entry.id   AF-A0A352TTI7-F1
#
_cell.length_a   1.000
_cell.length_b   1.000
_cell.length_c   1.000
_cell.angle_alpha   90.00
_cell.angle_beta   90.00
_cell.angle_gamma   90.00
#
_symmetry.space_group_name_H-M   'P 1'
#
loop_
_entity.id
_entity.type
_entity.pdbx_description
1 polymer ?
#
loop_
_entity_poly.entity_id
_entity_poly.type
_entity_poly.pdbx_seq_one_letter_code
_entity_poly.pdbx_strand_id
1 'polypeptide(L)'
;MKKIVVLIVLALTLSVLASCEASNSIKLFMPTEYIDESLLDAFEEEYGVKVELVVFDSNEVAIPQVEDQSNRYDLVVPSDYAIEELAVKGLLETIDWSRINMTKDLLDPSITELWPDCGCDPADFNILNYSVPYFFGNFGILYDSTKITLEELETHGWNALNTYEKDVMFYDSTRDMIMVALKSLYGGDVDINNPTDAQLQAAEAWLIGQDRNSNVTYATDEVFDAMLVSGDTQYAMALTY
;
A
#
# COMPACT_ATOMS: atom_id res chain seq x y z
N MET A 1 25.29 -60.19 -19.07
CA MET A 1 25.73 -58.84 -19.50
C MET A 1 24.56 -57.90 -19.79
N LYS A 2 23.63 -58.22 -20.71
CA LYS A 2 22.47 -57.35 -21.03
C LYS A 2 21.60 -56.96 -19.82
N LYS A 3 21.34 -57.88 -18.88
CA LYS A 3 20.53 -57.61 -17.68
C LYS A 3 21.20 -56.68 -16.65
N ILE A 4 22.54 -56.71 -16.58
CA ILE A 4 23.32 -55.85 -15.67
C ILE A 4 23.40 -54.43 -16.23
N VAL A 5 23.55 -54.29 -17.55
CA VAL A 5 23.55 -52.98 -18.23
C VAL A 5 22.19 -52.29 -18.09
N VAL A 6 21.08 -53.02 -18.18
CA VAL A 6 19.73 -52.47 -17.98
C VAL A 6 19.51 -51.98 -16.54
N LEU A 7 20.00 -52.72 -15.53
CA LEU A 7 19.89 -52.32 -14.12
C LEU A 7 20.71 -51.07 -13.79
N ILE A 8 21.89 -50.90 -14.40
CA ILE A 8 22.73 -49.72 -14.22
C ILE A 8 22.09 -48.49 -14.89
N VAL A 9 21.52 -48.64 -16.09
CA VAL A 9 20.82 -47.54 -16.78
C VAL A 9 19.53 -47.14 -16.05
N LEU A 10 18.82 -48.11 -15.45
CA LEU A 10 17.62 -47.83 -14.66
C LEU A 10 17.94 -47.12 -13.33
N ALA A 11 19.08 -47.47 -12.69
CA ALA A 11 19.55 -46.78 -11.49
C ALA A 11 20.03 -45.35 -11.78
N LEU A 12 20.72 -45.12 -12.91
CA LEU A 12 21.15 -43.78 -13.33
C LEU A 12 19.98 -42.87 -13.75
N THR A 13 18.90 -43.42 -14.29
CA THR A 13 17.71 -42.64 -14.66
C THR A 13 16.83 -42.29 -13.45
N LEU A 14 16.81 -43.12 -12.40
CA LEU A 14 16.13 -42.80 -11.14
C LEU A 14 16.84 -41.68 -10.35
N SER A 15 18.17 -41.53 -10.48
CA SER A 15 18.91 -40.45 -9.83
C SER A 15 18.77 -39.07 -10.50
N VAL A 16 18.32 -39.01 -11.76
CA VAL A 16 18.14 -37.74 -12.50
C VAL A 16 16.73 -37.15 -12.31
N LEU A 17 15.77 -37.94 -11.84
CA LEU A 17 14.37 -37.52 -11.65
C LEU A 17 14.01 -37.13 -10.21
N ALA A 18 14.97 -37.20 -9.28
CA ALA A 18 14.78 -36.87 -7.87
C ALA A 18 15.22 -35.44 -7.49
N SER A 19 15.61 -34.61 -8.46
CA SER A 19 15.78 -33.17 -8.23
C SER A 19 14.47 -32.46 -8.56
N CYS A 20 13.45 -32.72 -7.74
CA CYS A 20 12.41 -31.72 -7.54
C CYS A 20 13.08 -30.64 -6.68
N GLU A 21 13.92 -29.80 -7.31
CA GLU A 21 14.20 -28.49 -6.75
C GLU A 21 12.83 -27.84 -6.66
N ALA A 22 12.27 -27.80 -5.45
CA ALA A 22 11.27 -26.81 -5.14
C ALA A 22 11.86 -25.50 -5.66
N SER A 23 11.20 -24.91 -6.66
CA SER A 23 11.56 -23.61 -7.20
C SER A 23 11.85 -22.73 -6.00
N ASN A 24 13.11 -22.36 -5.80
CA ASN A 24 13.53 -21.56 -4.66
C ASN A 24 13.13 -20.12 -4.96
N SER A 25 11.83 -19.89 -5.17
CA SER A 25 11.25 -18.65 -5.65
C SER A 25 10.22 -18.14 -4.66
N ILE A 26 10.26 -16.84 -4.41
CA ILE A 26 9.30 -16.10 -3.62
C ILE A 26 8.49 -15.27 -4.59
N LYS A 27 7.17 -15.38 -4.55
CA LYS A 27 6.28 -14.53 -5.32
C LYS A 27 5.82 -13.36 -4.46
N LEU A 28 6.30 -12.17 -4.80
CA LEU A 28 6.07 -10.91 -4.09
C LEU A 28 5.05 -10.06 -4.84
N PHE A 29 3.98 -9.65 -4.16
CA PHE A 29 2.93 -8.80 -4.72
C PHE A 29 2.86 -7.46 -3.99
N MET A 30 3.19 -6.35 -4.66
CA MET A 30 3.32 -5.03 -4.00
C MET A 30 2.95 -3.87 -4.92
N PRO A 31 2.80 -2.64 -4.42
CA PRO A 31 2.56 -1.48 -5.27
C PRO A 31 3.67 -1.27 -6.30
N THR A 32 3.30 -0.69 -7.44
CA THR A 32 4.25 -0.26 -8.48
C THR A 32 5.26 0.76 -7.89
N GLU A 33 6.52 0.74 -8.37
CA GLU A 33 7.60 1.66 -7.94
C GLU A 33 7.94 1.67 -6.44
N TYR A 34 7.64 0.60 -5.71
CA TYR A 34 7.78 0.55 -4.25
C TYR A 34 9.00 -0.21 -3.71
N ILE A 35 9.87 -0.72 -4.60
CA ILE A 35 11.15 -1.36 -4.25
C ILE A 35 12.20 -1.06 -5.33
N ASP A 36 13.45 -0.87 -4.93
CA ASP A 36 14.58 -0.80 -5.86
C ASP A 36 14.91 -2.22 -6.37
N GLU A 37 14.79 -2.44 -7.68
CA GLU A 37 15.06 -3.74 -8.31
C GLU A 37 16.48 -4.26 -8.00
N SER A 38 17.45 -3.38 -7.78
CA SER A 38 18.81 -3.80 -7.41
C SER A 38 18.89 -4.46 -6.02
N LEU A 39 17.93 -4.17 -5.13
CA LEU A 39 17.80 -4.87 -3.85
C LEU A 39 17.27 -6.29 -4.03
N LEU A 40 16.38 -6.50 -5.00
CA LEU A 40 15.89 -7.83 -5.35
C LEU A 40 17.06 -8.67 -5.88
N ASP A 41 17.85 -8.14 -6.81
CA ASP A 41 19.03 -8.83 -7.35
C ASP A 41 20.04 -9.21 -6.25
N ALA A 42 20.34 -8.28 -5.35
CA ALA A 42 21.23 -8.53 -4.22
C ALA A 42 20.68 -9.61 -3.27
N PHE A 43 19.38 -9.58 -2.98
CA PHE A 43 18.71 -10.58 -2.15
C PHE A 43 18.72 -11.98 -2.81
N GLU A 44 18.45 -12.05 -4.11
CA GLU A 44 18.54 -13.30 -4.87
C GLU A 44 19.95 -13.88 -4.84
N GLU A 45 21.00 -13.05 -4.99
CA GLU A 45 22.40 -13.47 -4.94
C GLU A 45 22.80 -13.97 -3.54
N GLU A 46 22.44 -13.24 -2.49
CA GLU A 46 22.82 -13.57 -1.11
C GLU A 46 22.18 -14.88 -0.63
N TYR A 47 20.89 -15.08 -0.92
CA TYR A 47 20.10 -16.19 -0.39
C TYR A 47 19.90 -17.33 -1.38
N GLY A 48 20.34 -17.18 -2.63
CA GLY A 48 20.20 -18.18 -3.68
C GLY A 48 18.74 -18.47 -4.04
N VAL A 49 17.86 -17.48 -3.88
CA VAL A 49 16.43 -17.53 -4.18
C VAL A 49 16.13 -16.69 -5.43
N LYS A 50 14.94 -16.86 -6.00
CA LYS A 50 14.37 -15.99 -7.05
C LYS A 50 13.18 -15.22 -6.51
N VAL A 51 12.98 -13.99 -6.97
CA VAL A 51 11.82 -13.17 -6.61
C VAL A 51 10.99 -12.92 -7.86
N GLU A 52 9.79 -13.49 -7.91
CA GLU A 52 8.79 -13.13 -8.91
C GLU A 52 8.02 -11.92 -8.39
N LEU A 53 8.40 -10.72 -8.84
CA LEU A 53 7.70 -9.48 -8.53
C LEU A 53 6.45 -9.35 -9.40
N VAL A 54 5.31 -9.18 -8.74
CA VAL A 54 4.03 -8.78 -9.33
C VAL A 54 3.66 -7.43 -8.74
N VAL A 55 3.26 -6.48 -9.58
CA VAL A 55 2.90 -5.13 -9.12
C VAL A 55 1.39 -4.86 -9.26
N PHE A 56 0.86 -3.94 -8.45
CA PHE A 56 -0.51 -3.45 -8.53
C PHE A 56 -0.57 -1.93 -8.34
N ASP A 57 -1.62 -1.32 -8.89
CA ASP A 57 -1.80 0.14 -8.86
C ASP A 57 -2.70 0.61 -7.69
N SER A 58 -3.54 -0.27 -7.15
CA SER A 58 -4.37 0.04 -5.99
C SER A 58 -4.75 -1.20 -5.17
N ASN A 59 -5.13 -0.99 -3.91
CA ASN A 59 -5.61 -2.07 -3.04
C ASN A 59 -6.95 -2.65 -3.53
N GLU A 60 -7.81 -1.84 -4.17
CA GLU A 60 -9.06 -2.29 -4.78
C GLU A 60 -8.83 -3.28 -5.92
N VAL A 61 -7.68 -3.17 -6.61
CA VAL A 61 -7.23 -4.17 -7.59
C VAL A 61 -6.54 -5.35 -6.91
N ALA A 62 -5.75 -5.10 -5.86
CA ALA A 62 -4.98 -6.13 -5.18
C ALA A 62 -5.84 -7.14 -4.39
N ILE A 63 -6.84 -6.67 -3.63
CA ILE A 63 -7.66 -7.52 -2.75
C ILE A 63 -8.31 -8.66 -3.54
N PRO A 64 -9.05 -8.42 -4.65
CA PRO A 64 -9.66 -9.51 -5.42
C PRO A 64 -8.66 -10.52 -5.99
N GLN A 65 -7.43 -10.09 -6.30
CA GLN A 65 -6.37 -10.98 -6.78
C GLN A 65 -5.88 -11.92 -5.68
N VAL A 66 -5.80 -11.45 -4.43
CA VAL A 66 -5.43 -12.28 -3.26
C VAL A 66 -6.58 -13.21 -2.88
N GLU A 67 -7.85 -12.78 -3.03
CA GLU A 67 -9.02 -13.62 -2.80
C GLU A 67 -9.12 -14.80 -3.77
N ASP A 68 -8.71 -14.59 -5.03
CA ASP A 68 -8.62 -15.65 -6.01
C ASP A 68 -7.47 -16.61 -5.65
N GLN A 69 -7.80 -17.70 -4.94
CA GLN A 69 -6.83 -18.71 -4.51
C GLN A 69 -6.09 -19.43 -5.65
N SER A 70 -6.47 -19.21 -6.91
CA SER A 70 -5.67 -19.66 -8.05
C SER A 70 -4.39 -18.84 -8.21
N ASN A 71 -4.40 -17.57 -7.76
CA ASN A 71 -3.22 -16.78 -7.55
C ASN A 71 -2.61 -17.14 -6.20
N ARG A 72 -1.37 -17.66 -6.22
CA ARG A 72 -0.62 -17.94 -5.01
C ARG A 72 0.50 -16.93 -4.87
N TYR A 73 0.50 -16.15 -3.80
CA TYR A 73 1.55 -15.20 -3.44
C TYR A 73 2.19 -15.65 -2.13
N ASP A 74 3.50 -15.49 -2.01
CA ASP A 74 4.23 -15.80 -0.76
C ASP A 74 4.27 -14.57 0.15
N LEU A 75 4.34 -13.37 -0.44
CA LEU A 75 4.30 -12.08 0.26
C LEU A 75 3.39 -11.11 -0.49
N VAL A 76 2.56 -10.38 0.25
CA VAL A 76 1.77 -9.27 -0.27
C VAL A 76 2.05 -8.03 0.59
N VAL A 77 2.14 -6.85 -0.03
CA VAL A 77 2.40 -5.58 0.66
C VAL A 77 1.22 -4.61 0.45
N PRO A 78 0.02 -4.90 0.99
CA PRO A 78 -1.12 -4.02 0.85
C PRO A 78 -1.15 -2.96 1.98
N SER A 79 -2.05 -1.99 1.86
CA SER A 79 -2.28 -1.01 2.94
C SER A 79 -2.94 -1.64 4.17
N ASP A 80 -2.86 -0.93 5.30
CA ASP A 80 -3.37 -1.35 6.60
C ASP A 80 -4.80 -1.90 6.61
N TYR A 81 -5.74 -1.20 5.97
CA TYR A 81 -7.14 -1.63 5.91
C TYR A 81 -7.34 -2.91 5.10
N ALA A 82 -6.54 -3.09 4.05
CA ALA A 82 -6.59 -4.28 3.21
C ALA A 82 -6.00 -5.48 3.97
N ILE A 83 -4.98 -5.26 4.80
CA ILE A 83 -4.48 -6.30 5.73
C ILE A 83 -5.60 -6.75 6.66
N GLU A 84 -6.33 -5.80 7.27
CA GLU A 84 -7.47 -6.13 8.15
C GLU A 84 -8.55 -6.93 7.41
N GLU A 85 -8.95 -6.47 6.21
CA GLU A 85 -9.97 -7.15 5.40
C GLU A 85 -9.56 -8.58 5.04
N LEU A 86 -8.32 -8.78 4.58
CA LEU A 86 -7.79 -10.08 4.20
C LEU A 86 -7.62 -11.00 5.43
N ALA A 87 -7.23 -10.45 6.59
CA ALA A 87 -7.12 -11.20 7.83
C ALA A 87 -8.49 -11.66 8.35
N VAL A 88 -9.51 -10.79 8.33
CA VAL A 88 -10.90 -11.14 8.71
C VAL A 88 -11.46 -12.22 7.79
N LYS A 89 -11.10 -12.19 6.49
CA LYS A 89 -11.44 -13.22 5.51
C LYS A 89 -10.64 -14.52 5.67
N GLY A 90 -9.63 -14.56 6.54
CA GLY A 90 -8.79 -15.73 6.77
C GLY A 90 -7.82 -16.03 5.62
N LEU A 91 -7.44 -15.00 4.86
CA LEU A 91 -6.56 -15.11 3.69
C LEU A 91 -5.08 -14.83 4.00
N LEU A 92 -4.77 -14.37 5.23
CA LEU A 92 -3.40 -14.12 5.68
C LEU A 92 -2.99 -15.13 6.75
N GLU A 93 -1.75 -15.63 6.64
CA GLU A 93 -1.11 -16.39 7.72
C GLU A 93 -0.60 -15.45 8.81
N THR A 94 -0.54 -15.94 10.05
CA THR A 94 0.04 -15.17 11.15
C THR A 94 1.57 -15.17 11.08
N ILE A 95 2.17 -14.02 11.39
CA ILE A 95 3.61 -13.83 11.44
C ILE A 95 4.23 -14.51 12.66
N ASP A 96 5.22 -15.37 12.41
CA ASP A 96 6.09 -15.90 13.46
C ASP A 96 7.26 -14.93 13.72
N TRP A 97 7.06 -14.02 14.66
CA TRP A 97 8.05 -13.02 15.05
C TRP A 97 9.37 -13.60 15.58
N SER A 98 9.41 -14.87 15.99
CA SER A 98 10.67 -15.52 16.39
C SER A 98 11.63 -15.75 15.21
N ARG A 99 11.11 -15.70 13.98
CA ARG A 99 11.86 -15.87 12.73
C ARG A 99 12.22 -14.55 12.06
N ILE A 100 11.76 -13.42 12.60
CA ILE A 100 12.00 -12.08 12.05
C ILE A 100 12.98 -11.34 12.96
N ASN A 101 14.11 -10.93 12.40
CA ASN A 101 15.11 -10.13 13.12
C ASN A 101 14.81 -8.63 12.96
N MET A 102 13.73 -8.17 13.58
CA MET A 102 13.34 -6.76 13.60
C MET A 102 13.23 -6.27 15.05
N THR A 103 13.80 -5.09 15.35
CA THR A 103 13.69 -4.46 16.65
C THR A 103 12.84 -3.20 16.56
N LYS A 104 12.17 -2.84 17.66
CA LYS A 104 11.35 -1.61 17.76
C LYS A 104 12.12 -0.35 17.40
N ASP A 105 13.44 -0.33 17.66
CA ASP A 105 14.33 0.80 17.36
C ASP A 105 14.53 1.04 15.85
N LEU A 106 14.18 0.07 14.99
CA LEU A 106 14.19 0.24 13.53
C LEU A 106 12.91 0.91 13.01
N LEU A 107 11.86 0.99 13.83
CA LEU A 107 10.59 1.61 13.45
C LEU A 107 10.61 3.09 13.78
N ASP A 108 9.90 3.88 12.97
CA ASP A 108 9.65 5.27 13.30
C ASP A 108 8.88 5.37 14.64
N PRO A 109 9.23 6.32 15.54
CA PRO A 109 8.54 6.51 16.81
C PRO A 109 7.03 6.63 16.69
N SER A 110 6.50 7.20 15.61
CA SER A 110 5.06 7.30 15.36
C SER A 110 4.36 5.94 15.15
N ILE A 111 5.11 4.92 14.71
CA ILE A 111 4.64 3.54 14.57
C ILE A 111 4.87 2.74 15.86
N THR A 112 5.79 3.15 16.71
CA THR A 112 6.15 2.39 17.92
C THR A 112 5.00 2.22 18.92
N GLU A 113 3.95 3.05 18.84
CA GLU A 113 2.70 2.89 19.60
C GLU A 113 1.90 1.66 19.15
N LEU A 114 2.00 1.27 17.87
CA LEU A 114 1.45 0.02 17.35
C LEU A 114 2.23 -1.22 17.82
N TRP A 115 3.39 -1.02 18.48
CA TRP A 115 4.32 -2.05 18.89
C TRP A 115 4.33 -2.24 20.42
N PRO A 116 3.29 -2.84 21.03
CA PRO A 116 3.14 -2.89 22.50
C PRO A 116 4.06 -3.90 23.20
N ASP A 117 5.14 -4.36 22.57
CA ASP A 117 6.06 -5.40 23.04
C ASP A 117 5.46 -6.83 22.95
N CYS A 118 5.21 -7.28 21.70
CA CYS A 118 4.99 -8.66 21.22
C CYS A 118 4.35 -9.68 22.19
N GLY A 119 3.30 -9.29 22.89
CA GLY A 119 2.34 -10.15 23.58
C GLY A 119 0.95 -9.80 23.09
N CYS A 120 0.51 -10.48 22.03
CA CYS A 120 -0.72 -10.18 21.30
C CYS A 120 -1.94 -10.41 22.21
N ASP A 121 -2.52 -9.33 22.72
CA ASP A 121 -3.74 -9.38 23.54
C ASP A 121 -4.90 -9.96 22.70
N PRO A 122 -5.52 -11.09 23.11
CA PRO A 122 -6.46 -11.84 22.27
C PRO A 122 -7.87 -11.23 22.16
N ALA A 123 -8.09 -10.00 22.62
CA ALA A 123 -9.44 -9.41 22.62
C ALA A 123 -9.83 -8.75 21.29
N ASP A 124 -8.89 -8.21 20.51
CA ASP A 124 -9.16 -7.41 19.31
C ASP A 124 -8.16 -7.68 18.16
N PHE A 125 -8.51 -7.28 16.93
CA PHE A 125 -7.63 -7.38 15.76
C PHE A 125 -6.32 -6.62 16.00
N ASN A 126 -5.19 -7.29 15.82
CA ASN A 126 -3.87 -6.68 15.86
C ASN A 126 -3.17 -6.91 14.52
N ILE A 127 -2.93 -5.80 13.82
CA ILE A 127 -2.33 -5.82 12.48
C ILE A 127 -0.95 -6.49 12.45
N LEU A 128 -0.15 -6.37 13.51
CA LEU A 128 1.16 -7.00 13.62
C LEU A 128 1.11 -8.52 13.76
N ASN A 129 -0.07 -9.12 13.99
CA ASN A 129 -0.21 -10.57 13.88
C ASN A 129 -0.10 -11.04 12.42
N TYR A 130 -0.34 -10.16 11.45
CA TYR A 130 -0.48 -10.50 10.04
C TYR A 130 0.48 -9.73 9.13
N SER A 131 1.18 -8.71 9.63
CA SER A 131 2.05 -7.88 8.81
C SER A 131 3.31 -7.40 9.51
N VAL A 132 4.25 -6.94 8.69
CA VAL A 132 5.48 -6.26 9.11
C VAL A 132 5.44 -4.85 8.48
N PRO A 133 5.62 -3.76 9.25
CA PRO A 133 5.68 -2.42 8.68
C PRO A 133 6.80 -2.30 7.63
N TYR A 134 6.49 -1.71 6.47
CA TYR A 134 7.45 -1.49 5.39
C TYR A 134 7.73 0.00 5.19
N PHE A 135 6.74 0.72 4.67
CA PHE A 135 6.74 2.18 4.56
C PHE A 135 5.42 2.73 5.12
N PHE A 136 5.45 4.00 5.50
CA PHE A 136 4.29 4.74 5.99
C PHE A 136 4.41 6.20 5.57
N GLY A 137 3.30 6.92 5.62
CA GLY A 137 3.26 8.33 5.25
C GLY A 137 2.05 9.02 5.85
N ASN A 138 1.97 10.32 5.62
CA ASN A 138 0.82 11.14 5.99
C ASN A 138 0.26 11.77 4.73
N PHE A 139 -1.07 11.84 4.65
CA PHE A 139 -1.71 12.64 3.63
C PHE A 139 -1.50 14.13 3.89
N GLY A 140 -1.26 14.86 2.81
CA GLY A 140 -1.03 16.30 2.84
C GLY A 140 -1.44 16.97 1.54
N ILE A 141 -1.27 18.30 1.54
CA ILE A 141 -1.45 19.11 0.35
C ILE A 141 -0.07 19.48 -0.17
N LEU A 142 0.30 18.94 -1.33
CA LEU A 142 1.42 19.43 -2.12
C LEU A 142 0.94 20.66 -2.91
N TYR A 143 1.69 21.77 -2.90
CA TYR A 143 1.22 23.00 -3.53
C TYR A 143 2.33 23.78 -4.26
N ASP A 144 1.92 24.51 -5.30
CA ASP A 144 2.79 25.44 -6.02
C ASP A 144 2.75 26.81 -5.34
N SER A 145 3.85 27.14 -4.66
CA SER A 145 3.99 28.41 -3.92
C SER A 145 3.92 29.68 -4.78
N THR A 146 4.05 29.56 -6.11
CA THR A 146 3.85 30.70 -7.03
C THR A 146 2.36 30.99 -7.28
N LYS A 147 1.49 30.02 -7.00
CA LYS A 147 0.05 30.11 -7.24
C LYS A 147 -0.75 30.26 -5.96
N ILE A 148 -0.32 29.66 -4.85
CA ILE A 148 -1.02 29.75 -3.56
C ILE A 148 -0.02 29.88 -2.41
N THR A 149 -0.34 30.73 -1.45
CA THR A 149 0.49 30.91 -0.25
C THR A 149 0.14 29.89 0.83
N LEU A 150 1.10 29.63 1.73
CA LEU A 150 0.85 28.77 2.89
C LEU A 150 -0.25 29.35 3.81
N GLU A 151 -0.26 30.68 4.01
CA GLU A 151 -1.28 31.35 4.84
C GLU A 151 -2.70 31.14 4.28
N GLU A 152 -2.87 31.20 2.96
CA GLU A 152 -4.14 30.86 2.31
C GLU A 152 -4.53 29.40 2.59
N LEU A 153 -3.60 28.44 2.40
CA LEU A 153 -3.86 27.03 2.67
C LEU A 153 -4.24 26.78 4.13
N GLU A 154 -3.52 27.35 5.08
CA GLU A 154 -3.79 27.20 6.51
C GLU A 154 -5.13 27.82 6.91
N THR A 155 -5.51 28.95 6.30
CA THR A 155 -6.81 29.61 6.53
C THR A 155 -7.98 28.74 6.09
N HIS A 156 -7.83 28.02 4.98
CA HIS A 156 -8.91 27.22 4.39
C HIS A 156 -8.85 25.74 4.78
N GLY A 157 -7.70 25.26 5.26
CA GLY A 157 -7.44 23.85 5.56
C GLY A 157 -7.78 22.95 4.37
N TRP A 158 -8.34 21.78 4.65
CA TRP A 158 -8.78 20.83 3.63
C TRP A 158 -9.82 21.40 2.66
N ASN A 159 -10.56 22.44 3.06
CA ASN A 159 -11.55 23.06 2.18
C ASN A 159 -10.92 23.78 0.97
N ALA A 160 -9.61 24.05 1.02
CA ALA A 160 -8.86 24.59 -0.12
C ALA A 160 -9.00 23.74 -1.39
N LEU A 161 -9.15 22.41 -1.24
CA LEU A 161 -9.30 21.48 -2.36
C LEU A 161 -10.68 21.54 -3.06
N ASN A 162 -11.67 22.20 -2.46
CA ASN A 162 -13.03 22.24 -2.99
C ASN A 162 -13.53 23.66 -3.33
N THR A 163 -13.04 24.69 -2.66
CA THR A 163 -13.56 26.06 -2.84
C THR A 163 -12.65 27.00 -3.62
N TYR A 164 -11.47 26.55 -4.06
CA TYR A 164 -10.55 27.39 -4.83
C TYR A 164 -10.80 27.31 -6.33
N GLU A 165 -10.83 28.47 -7.00
CA GLU A 165 -10.91 28.63 -8.46
C GLU A 165 -9.58 28.30 -9.17
N LYS A 166 -8.78 27.39 -8.62
CA LYS A 166 -7.52 26.93 -9.19
C LYS A 166 -7.55 25.42 -9.38
N ASP A 167 -6.98 24.95 -10.47
CA ASP A 167 -6.96 23.53 -10.80
C ASP A 167 -6.28 22.72 -9.68
N VAL A 168 -6.91 21.61 -9.31
CA VAL A 168 -6.45 20.72 -8.24
C VAL A 168 -6.31 19.30 -8.73
N MET A 169 -5.45 18.54 -8.07
CA MET A 169 -5.31 17.11 -8.29
C MET A 169 -5.65 16.34 -7.01
N PHE A 170 -6.30 15.20 -7.14
CA PHE A 170 -6.52 14.27 -6.04
C PHE A 170 -5.78 12.97 -6.33
N TYR A 171 -5.12 12.43 -5.31
CA TYR A 171 -4.69 11.04 -5.33
C TYR A 171 -5.93 10.14 -5.54
N ASP A 172 -5.88 9.24 -6.51
CA ASP A 172 -7.01 8.39 -6.92
C ASP A 172 -7.25 7.25 -5.92
N SER A 173 -7.73 7.62 -4.74
CA SER A 173 -8.09 6.71 -3.65
C SER A 173 -9.40 7.16 -3.01
N THR A 174 -10.40 6.28 -3.09
CA THR A 174 -11.75 6.57 -2.59
C THR A 174 -11.74 6.82 -1.08
N ARG A 175 -11.00 5.99 -0.33
CA ARG A 175 -10.90 6.11 1.13
C ARG A 175 -10.32 7.47 1.53
N ASP A 176 -9.24 7.87 0.88
CA ASP A 176 -8.49 9.05 1.28
C ASP A 176 -9.20 10.34 0.87
N MET A 177 -9.89 10.33 -0.28
CA MET A 177 -10.79 11.40 -0.70
C MET A 177 -11.96 11.59 0.29
N ILE A 178 -12.62 10.50 0.70
CA ILE A 178 -13.70 10.57 1.69
C ILE A 178 -13.17 11.08 3.03
N MET A 179 -12.00 10.60 3.48
CA MET A 179 -11.36 11.07 4.70
C MET A 179 -11.15 12.59 4.66
N VAL A 180 -10.59 13.14 3.58
CA VAL A 180 -10.33 14.57 3.44
C VAL A 180 -11.62 15.38 3.46
N ALA A 181 -12.67 14.90 2.78
CA ALA A 181 -13.98 15.54 2.78
C ALA A 181 -14.59 15.56 4.20
N LEU A 182 -14.52 14.44 4.93
CA LEU A 182 -14.97 14.36 6.32
C LEU A 182 -14.19 15.32 7.23
N LYS A 183 -12.85 15.35 7.11
CA LYS A 183 -11.99 16.28 7.86
C LYS A 183 -12.28 17.73 7.51
N SER A 184 -12.59 18.04 6.25
CA SER A 184 -12.97 19.39 5.82
C SER A 184 -14.29 19.85 6.45
N LEU A 185 -15.29 18.97 6.48
CA LEU A 185 -16.65 19.29 6.95
C LEU A 185 -16.76 19.32 8.48
N TYR A 186 -16.04 18.44 9.17
CA TYR A 186 -16.26 18.16 10.60
C TYR A 186 -15.00 18.34 11.47
N GLY A 187 -13.82 18.58 10.87
CA GLY A 187 -12.58 18.77 11.61
C GLY A 187 -12.13 17.55 12.41
N GLY A 188 -11.70 17.76 13.65
CA GLY A 188 -11.21 16.70 14.54
C GLY A 188 -12.30 15.84 15.20
N ASP A 189 -13.57 16.28 15.14
CA ASP A 189 -14.68 15.66 15.88
C ASP A 189 -15.30 14.45 15.16
N VAL A 190 -14.90 14.19 13.91
CA VAL A 190 -15.38 13.04 13.12
C VAL A 190 -14.48 11.82 13.32
N ASP A 191 -15.13 10.69 13.58
CA ASP A 191 -14.52 9.37 13.40
C ASP A 191 -14.50 9.06 11.91
N ILE A 192 -13.33 9.25 11.28
CA ILE A 192 -13.13 9.00 9.85
C ILE A 192 -13.18 7.51 9.49
N ASN A 193 -12.99 6.62 10.45
CA ASN A 193 -13.01 5.18 10.25
C ASN A 193 -14.42 4.59 10.40
N ASN A 194 -15.33 5.34 11.01
CA ASN A 194 -16.73 4.93 11.19
C ASN A 194 -17.71 6.10 10.97
N PRO A 195 -17.73 6.69 9.76
CA PRO A 195 -18.66 7.76 9.43
C PRO A 195 -20.09 7.23 9.32
N THR A 196 -21.06 8.03 9.77
CA THR A 196 -22.49 7.76 9.55
C THR A 196 -22.88 7.95 8.09
N ASP A 197 -23.98 7.32 7.65
CA ASP A 197 -24.53 7.52 6.29
C ASP A 197 -24.73 9.00 5.93
N ALA A 198 -25.15 9.81 6.90
CA ALA A 198 -25.32 11.25 6.69
C ALA A 198 -23.98 11.98 6.46
N GLN A 199 -22.92 11.56 7.17
CA GLN A 199 -21.58 12.10 6.97
C GLN A 199 -20.98 11.65 5.63
N LEU A 200 -21.23 10.41 5.21
CA LEU A 200 -20.82 9.90 3.90
C LEU A 200 -21.51 10.67 2.76
N GLN A 201 -22.82 10.91 2.86
CA GLN A 201 -23.55 11.71 1.86
C GLN A 201 -23.05 13.17 1.82
N ALA A 202 -22.72 13.75 2.97
CA ALA A 202 -22.14 15.09 3.02
C ALA A 202 -20.73 15.13 2.40
N ALA A 203 -19.90 14.12 2.66
CA ALA A 203 -18.57 13.97 2.06
C ALA A 203 -18.66 13.80 0.53
N GLU A 204 -19.58 12.98 0.04
CA GLU A 204 -19.86 12.83 -1.40
C GLU A 204 -20.27 14.17 -2.02
N ALA A 205 -21.21 14.89 -1.41
CA ALA A 205 -21.64 16.20 -1.90
C ALA A 205 -20.49 17.22 -1.93
N TRP A 206 -19.59 17.18 -0.94
CA TRP A 206 -18.38 18.00 -0.92
C TRP A 206 -17.43 17.61 -2.06
N LEU A 207 -17.19 16.32 -2.28
CA LEU A 207 -16.32 15.83 -3.36
C LEU A 207 -16.84 16.15 -4.76
N ILE A 208 -18.16 16.07 -4.96
CA ILE A 208 -18.83 16.51 -6.21
C ILE A 208 -18.55 17.99 -6.49
N GLY A 209 -18.38 18.80 -5.44
CA GLY A 209 -17.91 20.18 -5.56
C GLY A 209 -18.82 21.06 -6.42
N GLN A 210 -20.12 21.12 -6.11
CA GLN A 210 -21.09 21.89 -6.92
C GLN A 210 -20.75 23.40 -7.05
N ASP A 211 -19.99 23.94 -6.11
CA ASP A 211 -19.52 25.33 -6.11
C ASP A 211 -18.08 25.48 -6.65
N ARG A 212 -17.45 24.39 -7.08
CA ARG A 212 -16.07 24.38 -7.59
C ARG A 212 -16.04 24.86 -9.03
N ASN A 213 -15.22 25.87 -9.30
CA ASN A 213 -15.02 26.43 -10.64
C ASN A 213 -13.64 26.10 -11.22
N SER A 214 -12.99 25.07 -10.70
CA SER A 214 -11.66 24.60 -11.08
C SER A 214 -11.69 23.18 -11.66
N ASN A 215 -10.70 22.87 -12.51
CA ASN A 215 -10.55 21.52 -13.01
C ASN A 215 -9.99 20.60 -11.91
N VAL A 216 -10.44 19.35 -11.95
CA VAL A 216 -10.02 18.30 -11.02
C VAL A 216 -9.46 17.17 -11.85
N THR A 217 -8.24 16.76 -11.52
CA THR A 217 -7.62 15.55 -12.09
C THR A 217 -7.42 14.53 -10.99
N TYR A 218 -7.60 13.26 -11.34
CA TYR A 218 -7.28 12.12 -10.47
C TYR A 218 -6.06 11.41 -11.04
N ALA A 219 -5.10 11.10 -10.20
CA ALA A 219 -3.85 10.42 -10.55
C ALA A 219 -3.34 9.62 -9.34
N THR A 220 -2.44 8.67 -9.54
CA THR A 220 -1.77 7.98 -8.44
C THR A 220 -0.38 8.59 -8.25
N ASP A 221 0.67 7.92 -8.70
CA ASP A 221 2.05 8.34 -8.45
C ASP A 221 2.47 9.50 -9.36
N GLU A 222 1.74 9.73 -10.46
CA GLU A 222 1.99 10.83 -11.40
C GLU A 222 1.71 12.22 -10.79
N VAL A 223 1.12 12.27 -9.59
CA VAL A 223 0.88 13.52 -8.84
C VAL A 223 2.19 14.28 -8.64
N PHE A 224 3.28 13.58 -8.31
CA PHE A 224 4.57 14.22 -8.12
C PHE A 224 5.07 14.83 -9.41
N ASP A 225 5.14 14.04 -10.49
CA ASP A 225 5.58 14.51 -11.80
C ASP A 225 4.79 15.72 -12.29
N ALA A 226 3.47 15.72 -12.06
CA ALA A 226 2.59 16.84 -12.39
C ALA A 226 2.87 18.11 -11.57
N MET A 227 3.47 17.99 -10.38
CA MET A 227 3.71 19.08 -9.42
C MET A 227 5.20 19.45 -9.27
N LEU A 228 6.12 18.69 -9.86
CA LEU A 228 7.58 18.83 -9.68
C LEU A 228 8.14 20.19 -10.12
N VAL A 229 7.53 20.85 -11.11
CA VAL A 229 8.04 22.12 -11.65
C VAL A 229 7.13 23.28 -11.25
N SER A 230 7.53 23.99 -10.20
CA SER A 230 6.83 25.19 -9.70
C SER A 230 6.74 26.27 -10.79
N GLY A 231 5.55 26.85 -10.97
CA GLY A 231 5.24 27.87 -11.96
C GLY A 231 4.83 27.35 -13.33
N ASP A 232 5.20 26.10 -13.68
CA ASP A 232 4.94 25.50 -15.00
C ASP A 232 3.85 24.42 -14.98
N THR A 233 3.52 23.87 -13.81
CA THR A 233 2.35 22.98 -13.66
C THR A 233 1.06 23.72 -13.97
N GLN A 234 -0.02 23.04 -14.34
CA GLN A 234 -1.36 23.65 -14.43
C GLN A 234 -2.03 23.76 -13.05
N TYR A 235 -1.73 22.82 -12.14
CA TYR A 235 -2.39 22.69 -10.85
C TYR A 235 -1.81 23.67 -9.82
N ALA A 236 -2.62 24.14 -8.87
CA ALA A 236 -2.14 24.92 -7.73
C ALA A 236 -1.81 24.03 -6.53
N MET A 237 -2.49 22.88 -6.42
CA MET A 237 -2.30 21.94 -5.33
C MET A 237 -2.74 20.54 -5.71
N ALA A 238 -2.23 19.56 -4.98
CA ALA A 238 -2.59 18.17 -5.07
C ALA A 238 -2.74 17.56 -3.68
N LEU A 239 -3.78 16.74 -3.47
CA LEU A 239 -3.83 15.80 -2.37
C LEU A 239 -2.89 14.63 -2.69
N THR A 240 -1.92 14.37 -1.83
CA THR A 240 -0.96 13.25 -1.96
C THR A 240 -0.49 12.80 -0.58
N TYR A 241 0.21 11.67 -0.52
CA TYR A 241 1.01 11.24 0.62
C TYR A 241 2.49 11.13 0.23
#